data_AF-A0A820GRI4-F1
#
_entry.id   AF-A0A820GRI4-F1
#
_cell.length_a   1.000
_cell.length_b   1.000
_cell.length_c   1.000
_cell.angle_alpha   90.00
_cell.angle_beta   90.00
_cell.angle_gamma   90.00
#
_symmetry.space_group_name_H-M   'P 1'
#
loop_
_entity.id
_entity.type
_entity.pdbx_description
1 polymer ?
#
loop_
_entity_poly.entity_id
_entity_poly.type
_entity_poly.pdbx_seq_one_letter_code
_entity_poly.pdbx_strand_id
1 'polypeptide(L)'
;MTTKFVDIDEEQHTQRFSDIAGEPCRMLMPIEGYQKKSIVSLEEAVEPILEHVPDAKRKVYIAKMKCAELSPEKLSIDGAASITLYSMA
;
A
#
# COMPACT_ATOMS: atom_id res chain seq x y z
N MET A 1 24.66 34.21 -25.32
CA MET A 1 23.62 33.29 -24.85
C MET A 1 24.15 31.88 -24.99
N THR A 2 24.52 31.25 -23.88
CA THR A 2 25.01 29.87 -23.87
C THR A 2 24.33 29.18 -22.72
N THR A 3 23.30 28.41 -23.03
CA THR A 3 22.50 27.65 -22.06
C THR A 3 23.38 26.53 -21.52
N LYS A 4 23.71 26.58 -20.23
CA LYS A 4 24.37 25.47 -19.55
C LYS A 4 23.29 24.42 -19.27
N PHE A 5 23.48 23.21 -19.81
CA PHE A 5 22.74 22.04 -19.35
C PHE A 5 23.23 21.74 -17.93
N VAL A 6 22.28 21.71 -16.99
CA VAL A 6 22.54 21.30 -15.62
C VAL A 6 22.51 19.79 -15.64
N ASP A 7 23.66 19.15 -15.45
CA ASP A 7 23.73 17.72 -15.18
C ASP A 7 22.96 17.48 -13.86
N ILE A 8 21.83 16.79 -13.96
CA ILE A 8 21.04 16.37 -12.80
C ILE A 8 21.79 15.19 -12.22
N ASP A 9 22.52 15.46 -11.14
CA ASP A 9 23.29 14.51 -10.36
C ASP A 9 22.42 13.28 -9.99
N GLU A 10 22.81 12.10 -10.50
CA GLU A 10 22.15 10.81 -10.28
C GLU A 10 22.42 10.23 -8.86
N GLU A 11 22.96 11.02 -7.93
CA GLU A 11 23.42 10.54 -6.61
C GLU A 11 22.33 10.42 -5.51
N GLN A 12 21.05 10.68 -5.80
CA GLN A 12 20.01 10.73 -4.75
C GLN A 12 19.20 9.44 -4.50
N HIS A 13 19.61 8.29 -5.02
CA HIS A 13 18.83 7.05 -4.83
C HIS A 13 19.36 6.07 -3.78
N THR A 14 20.56 6.28 -3.25
CA THR A 14 21.28 5.27 -2.42
C THR A 14 21.06 5.41 -0.92
N GLN A 15 20.43 6.49 -0.43
CA GLN A 15 20.30 6.77 1.01
C GLN A 15 19.02 6.21 1.67
N ARG A 16 18.04 5.70 0.92
CA ARG A 16 16.76 5.28 1.52
C ARG A 16 16.80 3.98 2.35
N PHE A 17 17.81 3.13 2.12
CA PHE A 17 17.89 1.84 2.81
C PHE A 17 18.63 1.92 4.16
N SER A 18 19.48 2.93 4.37
CA SER A 18 20.21 3.10 5.64
C SER A 18 19.32 3.53 6.80
N ASP A 19 18.21 4.24 6.53
CA ASP A 19 17.27 4.66 7.57
C ASP A 19 16.56 3.47 8.23
N ILE A 20 16.36 2.37 7.50
CA ILE A 20 15.73 1.15 8.01
C ILE A 20 16.68 0.37 8.94
N ALA A 21 18.01 0.48 8.74
CA ALA A 21 18.99 -0.28 9.50
C ALA A 21 19.06 0.13 11.00
N GLY A 22 18.61 1.35 11.33
CA GLY A 22 18.53 1.86 12.70
C GLY A 22 17.15 1.72 13.35
N GLU A 23 16.11 1.38 12.60
CA GLU A 23 14.76 1.20 13.13
C GLU A 23 14.72 -0.09 13.98
N PRO A 24 14.31 -0.01 15.26
CA PRO A 24 14.22 -1.20 16.07
C PRO A 24 13.15 -2.09 15.47
N CYS A 25 13.50 -3.36 15.16
CA CYS A 25 12.57 -4.42 14.74
C CYS A 25 11.59 -4.77 15.87
N ARG A 26 10.74 -3.82 16.24
CA ARG A 26 9.66 -3.98 17.21
C ARG A 26 8.49 -4.54 16.45
N MET A 27 8.03 -5.73 16.84
CA MET A 27 6.70 -6.16 16.45
C MET A 27 5.71 -5.17 17.03
N LEU A 28 5.01 -4.46 16.15
CA LEU A 28 3.88 -3.65 16.56
C LEU A 28 2.76 -4.60 16.98
N MET A 29 2.18 -4.35 18.15
CA MET A 29 1.00 -5.10 18.56
C MET A 29 -0.15 -4.79 17.60
N PRO A 30 -1.05 -5.76 17.31
CA PRO A 30 -2.21 -5.48 16.50
C PRO A 30 -3.05 -4.37 17.16
N ILE A 31 -3.78 -3.63 16.33
CA ILE A 31 -4.67 -2.56 16.78
C ILE A 31 -5.59 -3.09 17.90
N GLU A 32 -5.72 -2.30 18.96
CA GLU A 32 -6.54 -2.69 20.11
C GLU A 32 -7.99 -2.97 19.68
N GLY A 33 -8.51 -4.13 20.07
CA GLY A 33 -9.84 -4.61 19.66
C GLY A 33 -9.86 -5.44 18.37
N TYR A 34 -8.73 -5.58 17.68
CA TYR A 34 -8.59 -6.37 16.45
C TYR A 34 -7.72 -7.62 16.61
N GLN A 35 -7.07 -7.82 17.76
CA GLN A 35 -6.12 -8.92 17.98
C GLN A 35 -6.73 -10.31 17.74
N LYS A 36 -8.03 -10.47 17.97
CA LYS A 36 -8.77 -11.74 17.84
C LYS A 36 -9.79 -11.72 16.70
N LYS A 37 -9.85 -10.64 15.92
CA LYS A 37 -10.79 -10.57 14.79
C LYS A 37 -10.26 -11.40 13.64
N SER A 38 -11.18 -12.10 12.96
CA SER A 38 -10.86 -12.78 11.71
C SER A 38 -10.44 -11.77 10.66
N ILE A 39 -9.51 -12.15 9.81
CA ILE A 39 -9.25 -11.42 8.57
C ILE A 39 -10.51 -11.56 7.70
N VAL A 40 -11.02 -10.43 7.23
CA VAL A 40 -12.22 -10.33 6.41
C VAL A 40 -11.86 -9.97 4.98
N SER A 41 -12.84 -10.08 4.09
CA SER A 41 -12.68 -9.63 2.71
C SER A 41 -12.48 -8.11 2.64
N LEU A 42 -11.90 -7.63 1.54
CA LEU A 42 -11.69 -6.20 1.35
C LEU A 42 -13.02 -5.44 1.22
N GLU A 43 -14.07 -6.07 0.68
CA GLU A 43 -15.43 -5.52 0.63
C GLU A 43 -16.01 -5.30 2.03
N GLU A 44 -15.89 -6.29 2.90
CA GLU A 44 -16.34 -6.19 4.30
C GLU A 44 -15.53 -5.15 5.08
N ALA A 45 -14.22 -5.07 4.82
CA ALA A 45 -13.34 -4.13 5.49
C ALA A 45 -13.70 -2.66 5.17
N VAL A 46 -14.22 -2.37 3.98
CA VAL A 46 -14.57 -0.99 3.58
C VAL A 46 -15.98 -0.56 3.98
N GLU A 47 -16.90 -1.49 4.30
CA GLU A 47 -18.29 -1.14 4.69
C GLU A 47 -18.35 -0.03 5.77
N PRO A 48 -17.58 -0.09 6.87
CA PRO A 48 -17.68 0.91 7.94
C PRO A 48 -17.23 2.31 7.54
N ILE A 49 -16.49 2.46 6.43
CA ILE A 49 -15.91 3.73 6.00
C ILE A 49 -16.62 4.35 4.80
N LEU A 50 -17.65 3.70 4.24
CA LEU A 50 -18.33 4.18 3.03
C LEU A 50 -19.02 5.52 3.21
N GLU A 51 -19.49 5.83 4.42
CA GLU A 51 -20.09 7.14 4.72
C GLU A 51 -19.08 8.29 4.55
N HIS A 52 -17.80 8.02 4.77
CA HIS A 52 -16.71 9.00 4.64
C HIS A 52 -15.98 8.90 3.30
N VAL A 53 -15.95 7.71 2.70
CA VAL A 53 -15.29 7.42 1.43
C VAL A 53 -16.26 6.67 0.52
N PRO A 54 -17.22 7.38 -0.11
CA PRO A 54 -18.29 6.74 -0.89
C PRO A 54 -17.76 5.89 -2.06
N ASP A 55 -16.59 6.26 -2.58
CA ASP A 55 -15.97 5.61 -3.72
C ASP A 55 -15.12 4.37 -3.34
N ALA A 56 -15.01 4.03 -2.04
CA ALA A 56 -14.14 2.95 -1.60
C ALA A 56 -14.51 1.60 -2.23
N LYS A 57 -15.81 1.29 -2.34
CA LYS A 57 -16.30 0.08 -3.02
C LYS A 57 -15.82 -0.03 -4.47
N ARG A 58 -15.92 1.07 -5.23
CA ARG A 58 -15.45 1.10 -6.63
C ARG A 58 -13.93 0.95 -6.71
N LYS A 59 -13.20 1.61 -5.81
CA LYS A 59 -11.74 1.49 -5.74
C LYS A 59 -11.31 0.07 -5.38
N VAL A 60 -11.99 -0.61 -4.46
CA VAL A 60 -11.77 -2.03 -4.12
C VAL A 60 -11.93 -2.90 -5.36
N TYR A 61 -13.01 -2.73 -6.11
CA TYR A 61 -13.26 -3.47 -7.34
C TYR A 61 -12.13 -3.28 -8.36
N ILE A 62 -11.72 -2.03 -8.61
CA ILE A 62 -10.63 -1.73 -9.55
C ILE A 62 -9.30 -2.34 -9.08
N ALA A 63 -8.99 -2.24 -7.78
CA ALA A 63 -7.77 -2.80 -7.21
C ALA A 63 -7.72 -4.32 -7.37
N LYS A 64 -8.84 -5.01 -7.12
CA LYS A 64 -8.94 -6.47 -7.33
C LYS A 64 -8.77 -6.86 -8.78
N MET A 65 -9.37 -6.12 -9.72
CA MET A 65 -9.19 -6.36 -11.14
C MET A 65 -7.72 -6.24 -11.57
N LYS A 66 -7.02 -5.20 -11.11
CA LYS A 66 -5.58 -5.05 -11.38
C LYS A 66 -4.74 -6.20 -10.80
N CYS A 67 -5.13 -6.72 -9.64
CA CYS A 67 -4.41 -7.80 -8.97
C CYS A 67 -4.74 -9.18 -9.54
N ALA A 68 -5.94 -9.38 -10.09
CA ALA A 68 -6.33 -10.65 -10.70
C ALA A 68 -5.39 -11.07 -11.85
N GLU A 69 -4.80 -10.09 -12.54
CA GLU A 69 -3.84 -10.31 -13.63
C GLU A 69 -2.40 -10.54 -13.15
N LEU A 70 -2.07 -10.16 -11.91
CA LEU A 70 -0.68 -10.04 -11.43
C LEU A 70 -0.42 -10.69 -10.06
N SER A 71 -1.41 -11.38 -9.47
CA SER A 71 -1.29 -11.81 -8.07
C SER A 71 -0.13 -12.78 -7.87
N PRO A 72 0.87 -12.44 -7.03
CA PRO A 72 1.98 -13.33 -6.76
C PRO A 72 1.51 -14.54 -5.95
N GLU A 73 2.20 -15.67 -6.13
CA GLU A 73 1.87 -16.98 -5.56
C GLU A 73 1.69 -17.00 -4.03
N LYS A 74 2.21 -15.97 -3.32
CA LYS A 74 2.25 -15.88 -1.85
C LYS A 74 1.27 -14.89 -1.23
N LEU A 75 0.51 -14.14 -2.03
CA LEU A 75 -0.41 -13.13 -1.52
C LEU A 75 -1.83 -13.39 -2.01
N SER A 76 -2.80 -13.34 -1.10
CA SER A 76 -4.21 -13.39 -1.50
C SER A 76 -4.55 -12.18 -2.37
N ILE A 77 -5.56 -12.33 -3.23
CA ILE A 77 -6.06 -11.22 -4.06
C ILE A 77 -6.46 -10.03 -3.17
N ASP A 78 -7.08 -10.29 -2.02
CA ASP A 78 -7.45 -9.24 -1.06
C ASP A 78 -6.21 -8.56 -0.46
N GLY A 79 -5.17 -9.33 -0.14
CA GLY A 79 -3.89 -8.79 0.31
C GLY A 79 -3.25 -7.90 -0.75
N ALA A 80 -3.18 -8.37 -2.00
CA ALA A 80 -2.61 -7.61 -3.11
C ALA A 80 -3.42 -6.34 -3.43
N ALA A 81 -4.75 -6.46 -3.43
CA ALA A 81 -5.66 -5.35 -3.66
C ALA A 81 -5.59 -4.30 -2.54
N SER A 82 -5.38 -4.70 -1.28
CA SER A 82 -5.20 -3.78 -0.17
C SER A 82 -3.95 -2.90 -0.31
N ILE A 83 -2.84 -3.48 -0.76
CA ILE A 83 -1.60 -2.75 -1.07
C ILE A 83 -1.82 -1.83 -2.27
N THR A 84 -2.50 -2.33 -3.30
CA THR A 84 -2.80 -1.57 -4.51
C THR A 84 -3.68 -0.36 -4.20
N LEU A 85 -4.70 -0.51 -3.34
CA LEU A 85 -5.57 0.58 -2.88
C LEU A 85 -4.78 1.71 -2.24
N TYR A 86 -3.79 1.39 -1.40
CA TYR A 86 -2.93 2.40 -0.77
C TYR A 86 -2.14 3.22 -1.80
N SER A 87 -1.79 2.60 -2.93
CA SER A 87 -1.01 3.23 -4.01
C SER A 87 -1.86 3.93 -5.07
N MET A 88 -3.18 3.76 -5.04
CA MET A 88 -4.12 4.39 -5.98
C MET A 88 -4.46 5.81 -5.50
N ALA A 89 -3.57 6.76 -5.81
CA ALA A 89 -3.80 8.20 -5.67
C ALA A 89 -4.87 8.70 -6.67
#